data_AF-A0A812K754-F1
#
_entry.id   AF-A0A812K754-F1
#
_cell.length_a   1.000
_cell.length_b   1.000
_cell.length_c   1.000
_cell.angle_alpha   90.00
_cell.angle_beta   90.00
_cell.angle_gamma   90.00
#
_symmetry.space_group_name_H-M   'P 1'
#
loop_
_entity.id
_entity.type
_entity.pdbx_description
1 polymer ?
#
loop_
_entity_poly.entity_id
_entity_poly.type
_entity_poly.pdbx_seq_one_letter_code
_entity_poly.pdbx_strand_id
1 'polypeptide(L)'
;MQLWDIFVGIDHNLAGSLMVKLETADDLCDALAAISSRNHAEACVKALAERVDDSGECDFADLLDVWESEKQPDQLWQFRSSLRHGLSNLLAGAGITEAASSRVPEMRARCARLSDSALAASAAAYQRTLVLTCSWHCEQRLQAFLLTKGSPSDRSRSEVKSLLAVLRGIHSELVPTERVLWELMGQQQQLFDGTVGKEEVLSALEELLGFHEEDSRASPGELEELGRLRRQCQRRSVDNLFDDRRRTVVAFADVLRWWWDMPEEYREAAGLAVPASVLRQSLRRQPEEMFRGPLRRVAAEPSFARQALRGHVRAFAELRALAVRRNIESFSIRSTAESRTTTSDAGDISLATSADMDQVEVAEDRLPATDAPAANPGQPQSD
;
A
#
# COMPACT_ATOMS: atom_id res chain seq x y z
N MET A 1 13.91 8.21 13.52
CA MET A 1 13.31 7.45 14.64
C MET A 1 12.83 8.45 15.67
N GLN A 2 13.63 8.84 16.67
CA GLN A 2 13.25 9.74 17.79
C GLN A 2 12.06 10.72 17.60
N LEU A 3 12.04 11.55 16.54
CA LEU A 3 10.91 12.47 16.28
C LEU A 3 9.56 11.75 16.02
N TRP A 4 9.57 10.63 15.29
CA TRP A 4 8.41 9.74 15.11
C TRP A 4 8.01 9.07 16.42
N ASP A 5 9.00 8.69 17.23
CA ASP A 5 8.76 8.09 18.55
C ASP A 5 8.15 9.10 19.54
N ILE A 6 8.37 10.40 19.34
CA ILE A 6 7.66 11.48 20.04
C ILE A 6 6.24 11.65 19.50
N PHE A 7 6.08 11.82 18.18
CA PHE A 7 4.78 12.01 17.52
C PHE A 7 3.76 10.92 17.90
N VAL A 8 4.15 9.65 17.76
CA VAL A 8 3.30 8.48 18.09
C VAL A 8 3.10 8.30 19.61
N GLY A 9 3.99 8.88 20.42
CA GLY A 9 3.82 8.97 21.87
C GLY A 9 2.68 9.92 22.25
N ILE A 10 2.67 11.13 21.67
CA ILE A 10 1.70 12.20 21.98
C ILE A 10 0.33 11.95 21.32
N ASP A 11 0.28 11.34 20.14
CA ASP A 11 -0.97 10.95 19.45
C ASP A 11 -1.66 9.76 20.16
N HIS A 12 -2.12 9.99 21.39
CA HIS A 12 -2.75 8.98 22.25
C HIS A 12 -3.96 8.32 21.58
N ASN A 13 -4.72 9.10 20.80
CA ASN A 13 -5.94 8.70 20.10
C ASN A 13 -5.68 7.87 18.84
N LEU A 14 -4.43 7.78 18.38
CA LEU A 14 -4.07 7.20 17.07
C LEU A 14 -4.81 7.88 15.92
N ALA A 15 -4.91 9.21 15.97
CA ALA A 15 -5.56 10.07 14.98
C ALA A 15 -4.66 10.40 13.78
N GLY A 16 -3.35 10.11 13.84
CA GLY A 16 -2.39 10.39 12.77
C GLY A 16 -2.05 11.87 12.58
N SER A 17 -2.57 12.73 13.47
CA SER A 17 -2.35 14.17 13.61
C SER A 17 -2.19 14.53 15.10
N LEU A 18 -1.66 15.73 15.37
CA LEU A 18 -1.53 16.31 16.71
C LEU A 18 -2.25 17.66 16.77
N MET A 19 -2.92 17.92 17.89
CA MET A 19 -3.51 19.23 18.19
C MET A 19 -2.43 20.21 18.66
N VAL A 20 -2.03 21.16 17.80
CA VAL A 20 -1.04 22.18 18.13
C VAL A 20 -1.72 23.53 18.32
N LYS A 21 -2.06 23.84 19.58
CA LYS A 21 -2.49 25.18 20.01
C LYS A 21 -1.49 25.70 21.02
N LEU A 22 -1.12 26.98 20.92
CA LEU A 22 -0.12 27.63 21.79
C LEU A 22 -0.44 27.52 23.29
N GLU A 23 -1.72 27.35 23.65
CA GLU A 23 -2.20 27.19 25.03
C GLU A 23 -2.16 25.74 25.55
N THR A 24 -1.88 24.74 24.69
CA THR A 24 -1.93 23.31 25.04
C THR A 24 -0.78 22.49 24.46
N ALA A 25 0.26 23.12 23.92
CA ALA A 25 1.36 22.43 23.24
C ALA A 25 2.60 22.18 24.13
N ASP A 26 2.49 22.37 25.45
CA ASP A 26 3.57 22.12 26.41
C ASP A 26 4.09 20.67 26.36
N ASP A 27 3.18 19.68 26.27
CA ASP A 27 3.55 18.26 26.15
C ASP A 27 4.40 17.98 24.89
N LEU A 28 4.08 18.64 23.77
CA LEU A 28 4.87 18.56 22.54
C LEU A 28 6.20 19.30 22.69
N CYS A 29 6.21 20.46 23.34
CA CYS A 29 7.42 21.24 23.58
C CYS A 29 8.43 20.49 24.45
N ASP A 30 8.01 19.94 25.59
CA ASP A 30 8.89 19.20 26.51
C ASP A 30 9.35 17.87 25.89
N ALA A 31 8.50 17.18 25.12
CA ALA A 31 8.90 15.98 24.40
C ALA A 31 9.93 16.27 23.28
N LEU A 32 9.78 17.37 22.54
CA LEU A 32 10.76 17.80 21.54
C LEU A 32 12.05 18.33 22.19
N ALA A 33 11.96 18.96 23.36
CA ALA A 33 13.12 19.40 24.15
C ALA A 33 13.94 18.22 24.70
N ALA A 34 13.35 17.01 24.83
CA ALA A 34 14.08 15.80 25.19
C ALA A 34 15.05 15.29 24.09
N ILE A 35 14.95 15.80 22.85
CA ILE A 35 15.82 15.42 21.72
C ILE A 35 16.52 16.62 21.04
N SER A 36 16.39 17.83 21.59
CA SER A 36 16.96 19.06 21.04
C SER A 36 17.28 20.07 22.16
N SER A 37 17.39 21.36 21.84
CA SER A 37 17.38 22.42 22.86
C SER A 37 15.95 22.93 23.08
N ARG A 38 15.61 23.32 24.30
CA ARG A 38 14.28 23.86 24.63
C ARG A 38 13.88 25.02 23.70
N ASN A 39 14.82 25.95 23.43
CA ASN A 39 14.59 27.07 22.53
C ASN A 39 14.23 26.64 21.08
N HIS A 40 14.78 25.52 20.58
CA HIS A 40 14.43 24.99 19.26
C HIS A 40 13.09 24.26 19.28
N ALA A 41 12.76 23.55 20.36
CA ALA A 41 11.43 22.97 20.57
C ALA A 41 10.34 24.06 20.66
N GLU A 42 10.56 25.12 21.43
CA GLU A 42 9.67 26.29 21.54
C GLU A 42 9.49 27.00 20.19
N ALA A 43 10.56 27.16 19.41
CA ALA A 43 10.49 27.69 18.04
C ALA A 43 9.68 26.79 17.10
N CYS A 44 9.91 25.48 17.12
CA CYS A 44 9.19 24.52 16.28
C CYS A 44 7.70 24.46 16.63
N VAL A 45 7.35 24.39 17.92
CA VAL A 45 5.94 24.41 18.38
C VAL A 45 5.25 25.69 17.96
N LYS A 46 5.92 26.84 18.09
CA LYS A 46 5.38 28.12 17.63
C LYS A 46 5.17 28.14 16.11
N ALA A 47 6.17 27.71 15.33
CA ALA A 47 6.09 27.69 13.87
C ALA A 47 5.05 26.68 13.33
N LEU A 48 4.74 25.61 14.07
CA LEU A 48 3.60 24.74 13.80
C LEU A 48 2.27 25.43 14.11
N ALA A 49 2.15 26.10 15.27
CA ALA A 49 0.95 26.85 15.63
C ALA A 49 0.66 28.05 14.69
N GLU A 50 1.67 28.56 13.98
CA GLU A 50 1.52 29.57 12.91
C GLU A 50 1.20 28.96 11.52
N ARG A 51 1.25 27.62 11.37
CA ARG A 51 1.01 26.89 10.10
C ARG A 51 -0.29 26.09 10.05
N VAL A 52 -0.79 25.59 11.20
CA VAL A 52 -2.06 24.84 11.27
C VAL A 52 -3.26 25.71 10.85
N ASP A 53 -4.29 25.08 10.29
CA ASP A 53 -5.54 25.76 9.93
C ASP A 53 -6.49 25.92 11.14
N ASP A 54 -7.73 26.35 10.89
CA ASP A 54 -8.76 26.56 11.94
C ASP A 54 -9.06 25.31 12.80
N SER A 55 -8.67 24.10 12.37
CA SER A 55 -8.73 22.89 13.20
C SER A 55 -7.71 22.92 14.35
N GLY A 56 -6.51 23.43 14.08
CA GLY A 56 -5.33 23.28 14.93
C GLY A 56 -4.63 21.92 14.83
N GLU A 57 -4.94 21.09 13.83
CA GLU A 57 -4.26 19.81 13.59
C GLU A 57 -3.02 19.96 12.69
N CYS A 58 -1.91 19.32 13.06
CA CYS A 58 -0.76 19.09 12.17
C CYS A 58 -0.47 17.59 12.04
N ASP A 59 0.09 17.13 10.91
CA ASP A 59 0.57 15.75 10.78
C ASP A 59 2.10 15.63 10.91
N PHE A 60 2.64 14.43 10.74
CA PHE A 60 4.07 14.17 10.92
C PHE A 60 4.95 14.79 9.83
N ALA A 61 4.42 15.00 8.62
CA ALA A 61 5.12 15.70 7.55
C ALA A 61 5.22 17.21 7.84
N ASP A 62 4.19 17.81 8.44
CA ASP A 62 4.23 19.20 8.92
C ASP A 62 5.30 19.37 10.02
N LEU A 63 5.29 18.47 11.01
CA LEU A 63 6.29 18.42 12.09
C LEU A 63 7.71 18.24 11.52
N LEU A 64 7.91 17.35 10.54
CA LEU A 64 9.19 17.16 9.87
C LEU A 64 9.65 18.40 9.10
N ASP A 65 8.74 19.09 8.40
CA ASP A 65 9.08 20.27 7.60
C ASP A 65 9.55 21.43 8.48
N VAL A 66 8.82 21.71 9.57
CA VAL A 66 9.23 22.72 10.56
C VAL A 66 10.52 22.32 11.27
N TRP A 67 10.65 21.06 11.69
CA TRP A 67 11.81 20.56 12.43
C TRP A 67 13.11 20.60 11.62
N GLU A 68 13.07 20.34 10.30
CA GLU A 68 14.24 20.53 9.46
C GLU A 68 14.42 21.98 8.98
N SER A 69 13.37 22.83 8.90
CA SER A 69 13.54 24.25 8.57
C SER A 69 14.15 25.08 9.70
N GLU A 70 13.87 24.72 10.96
CA GLU A 70 14.44 25.37 12.16
C GLU A 70 15.84 24.84 12.53
N LYS A 71 16.39 23.88 11.78
CA LYS A 71 17.79 23.48 11.88
C LYS A 71 18.67 24.35 10.99
N GLN A 72 19.86 24.68 11.50
CA GLN A 72 20.87 25.35 10.68
C GLN A 72 21.29 24.46 9.48
N PRO A 73 21.42 25.01 8.27
CA PRO A 73 21.36 24.26 7.01
C PRO A 73 22.55 23.35 6.68
N ASP A 74 23.55 23.22 7.57
CA ASP A 74 24.87 22.66 7.25
C ASP A 74 24.97 21.12 7.30
N GLN A 75 23.94 20.37 7.72
CA GLN A 75 24.05 18.92 7.98
C GLN A 75 23.29 17.99 7.00
N LEU A 76 22.77 18.49 5.87
CA LEU A 76 21.98 17.70 4.91
C LEU A 76 22.78 16.74 3.98
N TRP A 77 23.96 16.26 4.38
CA TRP A 77 24.90 15.55 3.49
C TRP A 77 25.29 14.13 3.93
N GLN A 78 24.45 13.14 3.62
CA GLN A 78 24.88 11.74 3.43
C GLN A 78 23.96 10.98 2.46
N PHE A 79 24.22 11.15 1.16
CA PHE A 79 23.26 10.89 0.08
C PHE A 79 23.15 9.42 -0.40
N ARG A 80 24.26 8.67 -0.48
CA ARG A 80 24.36 7.48 -1.36
C ARG A 80 23.98 6.15 -0.70
N SER A 81 24.22 5.97 0.59
CA SER A 81 23.74 4.81 1.38
C SER A 81 22.25 4.94 1.70
N SER A 82 21.86 6.14 2.15
CA SER A 82 20.56 6.49 2.74
C SER A 82 19.38 6.49 1.79
N LEU A 83 19.59 6.40 0.46
CA LEU A 83 18.48 6.29 -0.51
C LEU A 83 18.03 4.84 -0.69
N ARG A 84 18.99 3.95 -0.92
CA ARG A 84 18.73 2.51 -0.98
C ARG A 84 18.21 1.99 0.36
N HIS A 85 18.88 2.32 1.46
CA HIS A 85 18.45 1.88 2.79
C HIS A 85 17.25 2.66 3.34
N GLY A 86 17.11 3.97 3.06
CA GLY A 86 15.97 4.74 3.59
C GLY A 86 14.64 4.27 3.02
N LEU A 87 14.57 4.09 1.69
CA LEU A 87 13.36 3.56 1.06
C LEU A 87 13.20 2.06 1.33
N SER A 88 14.25 1.24 1.21
CA SER A 88 14.10 -0.20 1.53
C SER A 88 13.72 -0.44 2.99
N ASN A 89 14.26 0.28 3.98
CA ASN A 89 13.90 0.04 5.39
C ASN A 89 12.48 0.54 5.73
N LEU A 90 11.98 1.59 5.07
CA LEU A 90 10.58 2.03 5.22
C LEU A 90 9.58 1.14 4.48
N LEU A 91 9.97 0.54 3.34
CA LEU A 91 9.03 -0.08 2.39
C LEU A 91 9.19 -1.60 2.25
N ALA A 92 10.42 -2.12 2.17
CA ALA A 92 10.69 -3.55 2.35
C ALA A 92 10.71 -3.82 3.86
N GLY A 93 9.49 -3.99 4.40
CA GLY A 93 9.12 -3.84 5.82
C GLY A 93 10.25 -4.15 6.80
N ALA A 94 10.67 -3.11 7.53
CA ALA A 94 11.82 -3.15 8.43
C ALA A 94 11.88 -4.45 9.24
N GLY A 95 12.96 -5.23 9.06
CA GLY A 95 13.33 -6.24 10.03
C GLY A 95 13.40 -5.57 11.40
N ILE A 96 12.55 -6.02 12.32
CA ILE A 96 12.19 -5.27 13.53
C ILE A 96 13.47 -4.94 14.31
N THR A 97 13.86 -3.66 14.29
CA THR A 97 14.99 -3.19 15.10
C THR A 97 14.64 -3.33 16.57
N GLU A 98 15.63 -3.52 17.45
CA GLU A 98 15.35 -3.71 18.88
C GLU A 98 14.59 -2.51 19.49
N ALA A 99 14.81 -1.30 18.96
CA ALA A 99 14.06 -0.09 19.29
C ALA A 99 12.59 -0.10 18.80
N ALA A 100 12.29 -0.73 17.66
CA ALA A 100 10.90 -0.95 17.23
C ALA A 100 10.23 -2.08 18.05
N SER A 101 11.00 -3.11 18.44
CA SER A 101 10.53 -4.26 19.22
C SER A 101 9.89 -3.85 20.56
N SER A 102 10.49 -2.89 21.27
CA SER A 102 10.02 -2.46 22.60
C SER A 102 8.67 -1.73 22.60
N ARG A 103 8.30 -1.03 21.52
CA ARG A 103 7.05 -0.27 21.40
C ARG A 103 5.90 -1.03 20.74
N VAL A 104 6.17 -2.11 20.02
CA VAL A 104 5.12 -2.98 19.44
C VAL A 104 4.13 -3.51 20.50
N PRO A 105 4.53 -3.93 21.72
CA PRO A 105 3.59 -4.29 22.79
C PRO A 105 2.68 -3.14 23.23
N GLU A 106 3.21 -1.92 23.38
CA GLU A 106 2.44 -0.73 23.75
C GLU A 106 1.42 -0.39 22.67
N MET A 107 1.84 -0.38 21.40
CA MET A 107 0.97 -0.11 20.26
C MET A 107 -0.14 -1.16 20.13
N ARG A 108 0.18 -2.45 20.29
CA ARG A 108 -0.85 -3.52 20.36
C ARG A 108 -1.84 -3.26 21.50
N ALA A 109 -1.36 -2.92 22.69
CA ALA A 109 -2.21 -2.64 23.85
C ALA A 109 -3.08 -1.39 23.68
N ARG A 110 -2.66 -0.41 22.87
CA ARG A 110 -3.45 0.76 22.47
C ARG A 110 -4.53 0.37 21.46
N CYS A 111 -4.15 -0.30 20.36
CA CYS A 111 -5.09 -0.78 19.34
C CYS A 111 -6.15 -1.74 19.90
N ALA A 112 -5.78 -2.61 20.86
CA ALA A 112 -6.69 -3.55 21.51
C ALA A 112 -7.76 -2.90 22.43
N ARG A 113 -7.73 -1.58 22.61
CA ARG A 113 -8.77 -0.80 23.33
C ARG A 113 -9.71 -0.04 22.39
N LEU A 114 -9.49 -0.11 21.07
CA LEU A 114 -10.34 0.51 20.06
C LEU A 114 -11.46 -0.46 19.62
N SER A 115 -12.60 0.08 19.19
CA SER A 115 -13.57 -0.68 18.39
C SER A 115 -13.02 -0.94 16.99
N ASP A 116 -13.52 -1.93 16.25
CA ASP A 116 -13.14 -2.19 14.85
C ASP A 116 -13.24 -0.92 13.97
N SER A 117 -14.29 -0.12 14.19
CA SER A 117 -14.49 1.16 13.49
C SER A 117 -13.43 2.21 13.80
N ALA A 118 -13.01 2.33 15.07
CA ALA A 118 -11.95 3.25 15.47
C ALA A 118 -10.57 2.73 15.03
N LEU A 119 -10.32 1.43 15.11
CA LEU A 119 -9.10 0.80 14.61
C LEU A 119 -8.93 0.98 13.09
N ALA A 120 -10.01 0.85 12.32
CA ALA A 120 -10.01 1.13 10.88
C ALA A 120 -9.76 2.62 10.58
N ALA A 121 -10.33 3.53 11.37
CA ALA A 121 -10.07 4.96 11.26
C ALA A 121 -8.60 5.31 11.57
N SER A 122 -8.05 4.81 12.69
CA SER A 122 -6.64 4.98 13.05
C SER A 122 -5.69 4.37 12.03
N ALA A 123 -6.02 3.21 11.46
CA ALA A 123 -5.25 2.63 10.36
C ALA A 123 -5.27 3.52 9.11
N ALA A 124 -6.44 4.07 8.74
CA ALA A 124 -6.57 5.00 7.61
C ALA A 124 -5.85 6.34 7.85
N ALA A 125 -5.77 6.78 9.10
CA ALA A 125 -5.02 7.96 9.51
C ALA A 125 -3.50 7.74 9.40
N TYR A 126 -2.95 6.71 10.05
CA TYR A 126 -1.51 6.40 9.99
C TYR A 126 -1.03 6.08 8.57
N GLN A 127 -1.93 5.54 7.73
CA GLN A 127 -1.71 5.42 6.28
C GLN A 127 -1.52 6.78 5.60
N ARG A 128 -2.37 7.78 5.90
CA ARG A 128 -2.20 9.16 5.39
C ARG A 128 -0.89 9.76 5.88
N THR A 129 -0.59 9.66 7.17
CA THR A 129 0.66 10.14 7.77
C THR A 129 1.88 9.52 7.09
N LEU A 130 1.86 8.21 6.80
CA LEU A 130 2.91 7.52 6.06
C LEU A 130 3.04 8.03 4.61
N VAL A 131 1.93 8.18 3.88
CA VAL A 131 1.92 8.69 2.50
C VAL A 131 2.53 10.09 2.42
N LEU A 132 2.15 10.99 3.33
CA LEU A 132 2.65 12.36 3.36
C LEU A 132 4.11 12.42 3.80
N THR A 133 4.51 11.62 4.79
CA THR A 133 5.92 11.47 5.22
C THR A 133 6.83 10.95 4.10
N CYS A 134 6.39 9.91 3.37
CA CYS A 134 7.13 9.38 2.22
C CYS A 134 7.21 10.39 1.07
N SER A 135 6.13 11.13 0.82
CA SER A 135 6.09 12.18 -0.20
C SER A 135 7.05 13.33 0.16
N TRP A 136 6.98 13.85 1.38
CA TRP A 136 7.87 14.89 1.90
C TRP A 136 9.34 14.46 1.85
N HIS A 137 9.68 13.25 2.31
CA HIS A 137 11.04 12.73 2.22
C HIS A 137 11.55 12.69 0.77
N CYS A 138 10.71 12.34 -0.20
CA CYS A 138 11.09 12.36 -1.60
C CYS A 138 11.16 13.78 -2.18
N GLU A 139 10.29 14.70 -1.76
CA GLU A 139 10.36 16.12 -2.15
C GLU A 139 11.66 16.78 -1.67
N GLN A 140 12.02 16.60 -0.39
CA GLN A 140 13.28 17.11 0.16
C GLN A 140 14.50 16.54 -0.57
N ARG A 141 14.45 15.26 -0.95
CA ARG A 141 15.51 14.62 -1.75
C ARG A 141 15.57 15.12 -3.18
N LEU A 142 14.43 15.47 -3.78
CA LEU A 142 14.36 16.12 -5.09
C LEU A 142 14.92 17.54 -5.03
N GLN A 143 14.57 18.32 -4.00
CA GLN A 143 15.15 19.65 -3.77
C GLN A 143 16.68 19.55 -3.60
N ALA A 144 17.17 18.72 -2.68
CA ALA A 144 18.60 18.49 -2.48
C ALA A 144 19.30 18.03 -3.77
N PHE A 145 18.70 17.11 -4.54
CA PHE A 145 19.25 16.67 -5.82
C PHE A 145 19.30 17.80 -6.85
N LEU A 146 18.24 18.60 -6.98
CA LEU A 146 18.18 19.76 -7.88
C LEU A 146 19.15 20.88 -7.50
N LEU A 147 19.49 21.00 -6.22
CA LEU A 147 20.51 21.92 -5.73
C LEU A 147 21.93 21.41 -5.96
N THR A 148 22.16 20.11 -6.20
CA THR A 148 23.50 19.63 -6.60
C THR A 148 23.94 20.25 -7.93
N LYS A 149 25.19 20.74 -7.97
CA LYS A 149 25.77 21.35 -9.18
C LYS A 149 26.03 20.27 -10.22
N GLY A 150 25.30 20.32 -11.33
CA GLY A 150 25.41 19.42 -12.48
C GLY A 150 24.74 20.06 -13.71
N SER A 151 25.01 19.53 -14.90
CA SER A 151 24.39 20.07 -16.12
C SER A 151 22.88 19.78 -16.14
N PRO A 152 22.06 20.57 -16.87
CA PRO A 152 20.62 20.30 -17.00
C PRO A 152 20.29 18.91 -17.54
N SER A 153 21.13 18.39 -18.44
CA SER A 153 20.98 17.05 -19.02
C SER A 153 21.38 15.93 -18.05
N ASP A 154 22.35 16.15 -17.15
CA ASP A 154 22.68 15.18 -16.09
C ASP A 154 21.60 15.11 -15.01
N ARG A 155 20.94 16.24 -14.69
CA ARG A 155 19.78 16.29 -13.79
C ARG A 155 18.61 15.48 -14.37
N SER A 156 18.18 15.78 -15.60
CA SER A 156 17.13 15.02 -16.32
C SER A 156 17.42 13.52 -16.38
N ARG A 157 18.65 13.12 -16.72
CA ARG A 157 19.07 11.70 -16.73
C ARG A 157 18.95 11.01 -15.38
N SER A 158 19.02 11.73 -14.28
CA SER A 158 18.87 11.18 -12.92
C SER A 158 17.41 11.16 -12.46
N GLU A 159 16.62 12.16 -12.86
CA GLU A 159 15.17 12.20 -12.66
C GLU A 159 14.51 11.00 -13.37
N VAL A 160 14.83 10.77 -14.64
CA VAL A 160 14.36 9.59 -15.41
C VAL A 160 14.75 8.28 -14.72
N LYS A 161 15.99 8.14 -14.22
CA LYS A 161 16.43 6.93 -13.50
C LYS A 161 15.69 6.73 -12.18
N SER A 162 15.39 7.82 -11.48
CA SER A 162 14.65 7.79 -10.21
C SER A 162 13.19 7.42 -10.44
N LEU A 163 12.56 7.99 -11.49
CA LEU A 163 11.22 7.63 -11.91
C LEU A 163 11.14 6.16 -12.32
N LEU A 164 12.07 5.65 -13.13
CA LEU A 164 12.13 4.23 -13.48
C LEU A 164 12.27 3.32 -12.24
N ALA A 165 13.03 3.72 -11.22
CA ALA A 165 13.10 2.97 -9.98
C ALA A 165 11.76 2.94 -9.21
N VAL A 166 11.02 4.06 -9.17
CA VAL A 166 9.69 4.14 -8.55
C VAL A 166 8.65 3.35 -9.35
N LEU A 167 8.64 3.47 -10.68
CA LEU A 167 7.74 2.71 -11.57
C LEU A 167 7.99 1.20 -11.45
N ARG A 168 9.26 0.75 -11.34
CA ARG A 168 9.58 -0.65 -11.05
C ARG A 168 9.12 -1.09 -9.65
N GLY A 169 9.14 -0.19 -8.67
CA GLY A 169 8.54 -0.38 -7.36
C GLY A 169 7.03 -0.65 -7.47
N ILE A 170 6.28 0.27 -8.10
CA ILE A 170 4.84 0.10 -8.37
C ILE A 170 4.58 -1.25 -9.06
N HIS A 171 5.30 -1.53 -10.16
CA HIS A 171 5.18 -2.78 -10.90
C HIS A 171 5.39 -4.03 -10.05
N SER A 172 6.25 -3.98 -9.02
CA SER A 172 6.50 -5.12 -8.12
C SER A 172 5.40 -5.34 -7.07
N GLU A 173 4.63 -4.30 -6.73
CA GLU A 173 3.50 -4.37 -5.79
C GLU A 173 2.20 -4.85 -6.46
N LEU A 174 1.99 -4.45 -7.72
CA LEU A 174 0.76 -4.75 -8.46
C LEU A 174 0.71 -6.22 -8.94
N VAL A 175 -0.48 -6.84 -8.91
CA VAL A 175 -0.74 -8.14 -9.55
C VAL A 175 -0.94 -7.97 -11.08
N PRO A 176 -0.87 -9.02 -11.91
CA PRO A 176 -0.92 -8.89 -13.37
C PRO A 176 -2.13 -8.13 -13.92
N THR A 177 -3.31 -8.30 -13.32
CA THR A 177 -4.54 -7.60 -13.71
C THR A 177 -4.45 -6.10 -13.42
N GLU A 178 -3.91 -5.73 -12.27
CA GLU A 178 -3.70 -4.34 -11.86
C GLU A 178 -2.62 -3.67 -12.71
N ARG A 179 -1.59 -4.41 -13.16
CA ARG A 179 -0.56 -3.90 -14.09
C ARG A 179 -1.14 -3.56 -15.46
N VAL A 180 -2.16 -4.28 -15.94
CA VAL A 180 -2.85 -3.94 -17.18
C VAL A 180 -3.67 -2.68 -16.99
N LEU A 181 -4.46 -2.58 -15.93
CA LEU A 181 -5.18 -1.34 -15.60
C LEU A 181 -4.21 -0.15 -15.47
N TRP A 182 -3.09 -0.35 -14.78
CA TRP A 182 -2.05 0.67 -14.62
C TRP A 182 -1.41 1.08 -15.95
N GLU A 183 -1.16 0.13 -16.86
CA GLU A 183 -0.64 0.43 -18.18
C GLU A 183 -1.62 1.28 -19.00
N LEU A 184 -2.87 0.82 -19.12
CA LEU A 184 -3.91 1.51 -19.91
C LEU A 184 -4.10 2.94 -19.40
N MET A 185 -4.33 3.10 -18.09
CA MET A 185 -4.46 4.40 -17.44
C MET A 185 -3.22 5.28 -17.69
N GLY A 186 -2.01 4.72 -17.54
CA GLY A 186 -0.75 5.46 -17.72
C GLY A 186 -0.38 5.78 -19.17
N GLN A 187 -1.01 5.18 -20.19
CA GLN A 187 -0.92 5.69 -21.57
C GLN A 187 -1.78 6.94 -21.76
N GLN A 188 -3.01 6.91 -21.23
CA GLN A 188 -3.98 7.99 -21.40
C GLN A 188 -3.62 9.24 -20.58
N GLN A 189 -2.88 9.09 -19.47
CA GLN A 189 -2.38 10.18 -18.62
C GLN A 189 -1.63 11.27 -19.39
N GLN A 190 -2.25 12.46 -19.46
CA GLN A 190 -1.61 13.65 -20.03
C GLN A 190 -0.40 14.09 -19.20
N LEU A 191 -0.49 14.06 -17.88
CA LEU A 191 0.55 14.56 -16.95
C LEU A 191 1.55 13.48 -16.50
N PHE A 192 1.19 12.20 -16.65
CA PHE A 192 1.97 11.02 -16.24
C PHE A 192 2.50 11.13 -14.80
N ASP A 193 1.61 11.48 -13.88
CA ASP A 193 1.90 11.68 -12.45
C ASP A 193 1.12 10.74 -11.53
N GLY A 194 0.57 9.64 -12.07
CA GLY A 194 -0.16 8.65 -11.28
C GLY A 194 -1.57 9.07 -10.86
N THR A 195 -2.01 10.29 -11.17
CA THR A 195 -3.43 10.69 -11.11
C THR A 195 -4.11 10.43 -12.45
N VAL A 196 -5.44 10.27 -12.46
CA VAL A 196 -6.24 10.15 -13.70
C VAL A 196 -7.49 11.01 -13.65
N GLY A 197 -7.78 11.67 -14.77
CA GLY A 197 -9.06 12.33 -15.03
C GLY A 197 -10.13 11.35 -15.52
N LYS A 198 -11.40 11.74 -15.40
CA LYS A 198 -12.56 10.91 -15.78
C LYS A 198 -12.49 10.38 -17.22
N GLU A 199 -12.15 11.23 -18.17
CA GLU A 199 -12.07 10.84 -19.59
C GLU A 199 -10.87 9.94 -19.90
N GLU A 200 -9.78 10.05 -19.14
CA GLU A 200 -8.62 9.15 -19.23
C GLU A 200 -9.00 7.74 -18.73
N VAL A 201 -9.78 7.67 -17.65
CA VAL A 201 -10.38 6.41 -17.16
C VAL A 201 -11.31 5.81 -18.21
N LEU A 202 -12.22 6.59 -18.79
CA LEU A 202 -13.14 6.09 -19.82
C LEU A 202 -12.40 5.60 -21.07
N SER A 203 -11.40 6.34 -21.56
CA SER A 203 -10.58 5.93 -22.71
C SER A 203 -9.83 4.62 -22.45
N ALA A 204 -9.25 4.44 -21.26
CA ALA A 204 -8.58 3.21 -20.86
C ALA A 204 -9.53 2.00 -20.75
N LEU A 205 -10.80 2.22 -20.44
CA LEU A 205 -11.83 1.17 -20.41
C LEU A 205 -12.43 0.86 -21.79
N GLU A 206 -12.53 1.84 -22.67
CA GLU A 206 -12.88 1.61 -24.08
C GLU A 206 -11.75 0.89 -24.83
N GLU A 207 -10.47 1.14 -24.49
CA GLU A 207 -9.32 0.33 -24.93
C GLU A 207 -9.39 -1.11 -24.38
N LEU A 208 -9.77 -1.30 -23.10
CA LEU A 208 -9.97 -2.63 -22.52
C LEU A 208 -11.09 -3.41 -23.21
N LEU A 209 -12.17 -2.75 -23.64
CA LEU A 209 -13.26 -3.39 -24.38
C LEU A 209 -12.83 -3.90 -25.76
N GLY A 210 -11.92 -3.20 -26.45
CA GLY A 210 -11.42 -3.63 -27.77
C GLY A 210 -10.88 -5.07 -27.75
N PHE A 211 -10.11 -5.43 -26.71
CA PHE A 211 -9.59 -6.79 -26.53
C PHE A 211 -10.68 -7.86 -26.31
N HIS A 212 -11.88 -7.49 -25.85
CA HIS A 212 -13.03 -8.42 -25.75
C HIS A 212 -13.78 -8.57 -27.08
N GLU A 213 -13.75 -7.54 -27.94
CA GLU A 213 -14.38 -7.58 -29.25
C GLU A 213 -13.52 -8.36 -30.27
N GLU A 214 -12.19 -8.34 -30.12
CA GLU A 214 -11.26 -9.15 -30.94
C GLU A 214 -11.32 -10.68 -30.67
N ASP A 215 -11.52 -11.10 -29.42
CA ASP A 215 -11.51 -12.53 -29.01
C ASP A 215 -12.88 -13.24 -29.20
N SER A 216 -13.93 -12.54 -29.65
CA SER A 216 -15.32 -13.05 -29.63
C SER A 216 -15.83 -13.67 -30.94
N ARG A 217 -16.68 -14.70 -30.83
CA ARG A 217 -17.31 -15.43 -31.95
C ARG A 217 -18.81 -15.15 -32.14
N ALA A 218 -19.38 -14.18 -31.42
CA ALA A 218 -20.79 -13.81 -31.55
C ALA A 218 -21.09 -13.11 -32.90
N SER A 219 -22.35 -12.96 -33.27
CA SER A 219 -22.70 -12.26 -34.52
C SER A 219 -22.46 -10.75 -34.40
N PRO A 220 -22.18 -10.02 -35.51
CA PRO A 220 -21.82 -8.60 -35.44
C PRO A 220 -22.85 -7.70 -34.75
N GLY A 221 -24.16 -8.01 -34.87
CA GLY A 221 -25.21 -7.24 -34.20
C GLY A 221 -25.28 -7.47 -32.69
N GLU A 222 -25.07 -8.72 -32.24
CA GLU A 222 -24.99 -9.05 -30.81
C GLU A 222 -23.75 -8.40 -30.16
N LEU A 223 -22.64 -8.33 -30.89
CA LEU A 223 -21.42 -7.61 -30.46
C LEU A 223 -21.67 -6.11 -30.33
N GLU A 224 -22.33 -5.47 -31.31
CA GLU A 224 -22.62 -4.03 -31.25
C GLU A 224 -23.54 -3.68 -30.07
N GLU A 225 -24.60 -4.47 -29.82
CA GLU A 225 -25.50 -4.27 -28.69
C GLU A 225 -24.79 -4.53 -27.35
N LEU A 226 -24.03 -5.62 -27.22
CA LEU A 226 -23.28 -5.92 -26.00
C LEU A 226 -22.22 -4.85 -25.70
N GLY A 227 -21.46 -4.42 -26.71
CA GLY A 227 -20.47 -3.35 -26.59
C GLY A 227 -21.11 -2.00 -26.24
N ARG A 228 -22.33 -1.72 -26.73
CA ARG A 228 -23.12 -0.53 -26.33
C ARG A 228 -23.56 -0.61 -24.87
N LEU A 229 -24.11 -1.75 -24.43
CA LEU A 229 -24.54 -1.96 -23.03
C LEU A 229 -23.36 -1.87 -22.07
N ARG A 230 -22.21 -2.48 -22.41
CA ARG A 230 -20.96 -2.38 -21.65
C ARG A 230 -20.49 -0.94 -21.49
N ARG A 231 -20.37 -0.17 -22.59
CA ARG A 231 -20.03 1.27 -22.52
C ARG A 231 -20.99 2.07 -21.63
N GLN A 232 -22.29 1.76 -21.64
CA GLN A 232 -23.27 2.42 -20.77
C GLN A 232 -23.08 2.05 -19.28
N CYS A 233 -22.76 0.79 -18.96
CA CYS A 233 -22.46 0.36 -17.59
C CYS A 233 -21.13 0.93 -17.08
N GLN A 234 -20.08 0.91 -17.90
CA GLN A 234 -18.77 1.48 -17.56
C GLN A 234 -18.88 2.98 -17.26
N ARG A 235 -19.59 3.76 -18.09
CA ARG A 235 -19.80 5.19 -17.86
C ARG A 235 -20.47 5.46 -16.51
N ARG A 236 -21.55 4.75 -16.18
CA ARG A 236 -22.19 4.82 -14.84
C ARG A 236 -21.27 4.41 -13.70
N SER A 237 -20.45 3.38 -13.89
CA SER A 237 -19.50 2.90 -12.88
C SER A 237 -18.43 3.96 -12.60
N VAL A 238 -17.96 4.65 -13.64
CA VAL A 238 -16.97 5.72 -13.55
C VAL A 238 -17.60 7.04 -13.07
N ASP A 239 -18.87 7.32 -13.39
CA ASP A 239 -19.63 8.42 -12.78
C ASP A 239 -19.56 8.29 -11.24
N ASN A 240 -19.85 7.11 -10.71
CA ASN A 240 -19.78 6.81 -9.26
C ASN A 240 -18.37 6.97 -8.65
N LEU A 241 -17.29 6.87 -9.43
CA LEU A 241 -15.89 7.09 -8.97
C LEU A 241 -15.58 8.59 -8.78
N PHE A 242 -16.26 9.46 -9.53
CA PHE A 242 -16.07 10.92 -9.54
C PHE A 242 -17.27 11.70 -8.95
N ASP A 243 -18.25 11.00 -8.36
CA ASP A 243 -19.55 11.54 -7.89
C ASP A 243 -19.41 12.55 -6.72
N ASP A 244 -18.29 12.49 -6.00
CA ASP A 244 -17.87 13.47 -5.01
C ASP A 244 -17.49 14.79 -5.71
N ARG A 245 -18.44 15.72 -5.76
CA ARG A 245 -18.56 16.93 -6.63
C ARG A 245 -17.36 17.89 -6.75
N ARG A 246 -16.23 17.62 -6.08
CA ARG A 246 -14.98 18.37 -6.19
C ARG A 246 -13.83 17.58 -6.85
N ARG A 247 -14.00 16.28 -7.12
CA ARG A 247 -12.96 15.44 -7.75
C ARG A 247 -13.00 15.56 -9.27
N THR A 248 -12.02 16.25 -9.83
CA THR A 248 -11.74 16.25 -11.28
C THR A 248 -10.73 15.15 -11.68
N VAL A 249 -9.88 14.75 -10.74
CA VAL A 249 -8.91 13.66 -10.85
C VAL A 249 -8.97 12.76 -9.62
N VAL A 250 -8.57 11.49 -9.77
CA VAL A 250 -8.39 10.52 -8.68
C VAL A 250 -7.00 9.90 -8.74
N ALA A 251 -6.50 9.39 -7.61
CA ALA A 251 -5.25 8.63 -7.59
C ALA A 251 -5.46 7.24 -8.21
N PHE A 252 -4.42 6.66 -8.82
CA PHE A 252 -4.51 5.27 -9.32
C PHE A 252 -4.87 4.25 -8.22
N ALA A 253 -4.49 4.52 -6.96
CA ALA A 253 -4.92 3.71 -5.81
C ALA A 253 -6.45 3.75 -5.57
N ASP A 254 -7.12 4.89 -5.81
CA ASP A 254 -8.58 4.96 -5.75
C ASP A 254 -9.24 4.17 -6.88
N VAL A 255 -8.64 4.17 -8.08
CA VAL A 255 -9.10 3.34 -9.21
C VAL A 255 -9.00 1.85 -8.88
N LEU A 256 -7.88 1.40 -8.29
CA LEU A 256 -7.76 -0.01 -7.88
C LEU A 256 -8.75 -0.38 -6.79
N ARG A 257 -8.94 0.48 -5.78
CA ARG A 257 -9.95 0.26 -4.73
C ARG A 257 -11.35 0.11 -5.34
N TRP A 258 -11.76 1.06 -6.17
CA TRP A 258 -13.03 1.04 -6.91
C TRP A 258 -13.19 -0.23 -7.77
N TRP A 259 -12.16 -0.65 -8.50
CA TRP A 259 -12.21 -1.86 -9.32
C TRP A 259 -12.28 -3.15 -8.48
N TRP A 260 -11.51 -3.24 -7.38
CA TRP A 260 -11.54 -4.39 -6.49
C TRP A 260 -12.81 -4.49 -5.64
N ASP A 261 -13.48 -3.37 -5.36
CA ASP A 261 -14.71 -3.31 -4.57
C ASP A 261 -15.95 -3.65 -5.45
N MET A 262 -15.77 -3.82 -6.77
CA MET A 262 -16.79 -4.39 -7.65
C MET A 262 -16.85 -5.94 -7.58
N PRO A 263 -18.07 -6.52 -7.52
CA PRO A 263 -18.28 -7.95 -7.75
C PRO A 263 -17.65 -8.44 -9.05
N GLU A 264 -17.21 -9.70 -9.08
CA GLU A 264 -16.50 -10.27 -10.22
C GLU A 264 -17.44 -10.45 -11.41
N GLU A 265 -18.67 -10.89 -11.17
CA GLU A 265 -19.73 -11.04 -12.16
C GLU A 265 -20.11 -9.69 -12.79
N TYR A 266 -20.05 -8.61 -12.00
CA TYR A 266 -20.25 -7.26 -12.50
C TYR A 266 -19.09 -6.82 -13.40
N ARG A 267 -17.85 -7.11 -13.01
CA ARG A 267 -16.65 -6.82 -13.83
C ARG A 267 -16.67 -7.61 -15.15
N GLU A 268 -17.09 -8.86 -15.16
CA GLU A 268 -17.25 -9.65 -16.39
C GLU A 268 -18.35 -9.09 -17.30
N ALA A 269 -19.54 -8.83 -16.73
CA ALA A 269 -20.68 -8.28 -17.48
C ALA A 269 -20.35 -6.93 -18.12
N ALA A 270 -19.73 -6.02 -17.37
CA ALA A 270 -19.33 -4.69 -17.82
C ALA A 270 -18.06 -4.67 -18.72
N GLY A 271 -17.44 -5.82 -19.00
CA GLY A 271 -16.21 -5.90 -19.80
C GLY A 271 -14.97 -5.29 -19.12
N LEU A 272 -14.96 -5.27 -17.79
CA LEU A 272 -13.87 -4.80 -16.91
C LEU A 272 -12.94 -5.94 -16.43
N ALA A 273 -13.28 -7.20 -16.75
CA ALA A 273 -12.36 -8.32 -16.66
C ALA A 273 -11.25 -8.17 -17.71
N VAL A 274 -10.01 -8.60 -17.40
CA VAL A 274 -8.87 -8.46 -18.33
C VAL A 274 -8.65 -9.77 -19.10
N PRO A 275 -8.66 -9.76 -20.45
CA PRO A 275 -8.47 -10.98 -21.24
C PRO A 275 -7.14 -11.69 -20.98
N ALA A 276 -7.16 -13.02 -21.04
CA ALA A 276 -5.99 -13.86 -20.79
C ALA A 276 -4.87 -13.66 -21.83
N SER A 277 -5.19 -13.17 -23.03
CA SER A 277 -4.26 -12.60 -24.02
C SER A 277 -3.42 -11.45 -23.42
N VAL A 278 -4.10 -10.39 -22.94
CA VAL A 278 -3.46 -9.19 -22.38
C VAL A 278 -2.70 -9.50 -21.07
N LEU A 279 -3.24 -10.33 -20.19
CA LEU A 279 -2.55 -10.76 -18.96
C LEU A 279 -1.21 -11.45 -19.24
N ARG A 280 -1.14 -12.34 -20.25
CA ARG A 280 0.11 -13.02 -20.66
C ARG A 280 1.16 -12.07 -21.22
N GLN A 281 0.74 -10.95 -21.83
CA GLN A 281 1.63 -9.90 -22.30
C GLN A 281 2.16 -9.05 -21.12
N SER A 282 1.28 -8.67 -20.18
CA SER A 282 1.65 -7.89 -18.99
C SER A 282 2.71 -8.58 -18.13
N LEU A 283 2.62 -9.91 -17.96
CA LEU A 283 3.59 -10.72 -17.22
C LEU A 283 5.05 -10.62 -17.73
N ARG A 284 5.27 -10.18 -18.97
CA ARG A 284 6.60 -10.15 -19.61
C ARG A 284 7.19 -8.74 -19.70
N ARG A 285 6.36 -7.71 -19.74
CA ARG A 285 6.79 -6.32 -19.99
C ARG A 285 7.32 -5.68 -18.71
N GLN A 286 8.23 -4.72 -18.89
CA GLN A 286 8.73 -3.88 -17.81
C GLN A 286 8.21 -2.43 -17.98
N PRO A 287 8.23 -1.58 -16.93
CA PRO A 287 7.74 -0.20 -17.02
C PRO A 287 8.38 0.63 -18.15
N GLU A 288 9.62 0.33 -18.55
CA GLU A 288 10.31 0.91 -19.71
C GLU A 288 9.60 0.63 -21.05
N GLU A 289 8.96 -0.53 -21.16
CA GLU A 289 8.23 -1.01 -22.35
C GLU A 289 6.74 -0.68 -22.29
N MET A 290 6.18 -0.63 -21.08
CA MET A 290 4.82 -0.16 -20.81
C MET A 290 4.76 1.34 -21.15
N PHE A 291 5.48 2.18 -20.41
CA PHE A 291 5.35 3.64 -20.50
C PHE A 291 6.35 4.27 -21.48
N ARG A 292 6.70 3.56 -22.55
CA ARG A 292 7.71 4.00 -23.53
C ARG A 292 7.37 5.34 -24.19
N GLY A 293 6.08 5.66 -24.34
CA GLY A 293 5.59 6.97 -24.77
C GLY A 293 5.85 8.05 -23.71
N PRO A 294 5.21 7.99 -22.53
CA PRO A 294 5.44 8.94 -21.44
C PRO A 294 6.91 9.13 -21.05
N LEU A 295 7.70 8.06 -20.95
CA LEU A 295 9.13 8.14 -20.59
C LEU A 295 9.99 8.92 -21.60
N ARG A 296 9.58 8.99 -22.88
CA ARG A 296 10.22 9.89 -23.87
C ARG A 296 9.91 11.36 -23.59
N ARG A 297 8.71 11.68 -23.09
CA ARG A 297 8.33 13.05 -22.67
C ARG A 297 9.14 13.48 -21.44
N VAL A 298 9.19 12.62 -20.41
CA VAL A 298 10.04 12.77 -19.21
C VAL A 298 11.52 13.00 -19.58
N ALA A 299 12.06 12.23 -20.54
CA ALA A 299 13.46 12.38 -20.96
C ALA A 299 13.75 13.65 -21.78
N ALA A 300 12.71 14.30 -22.34
CA ALA A 300 12.85 15.54 -23.10
C ALA A 300 12.65 16.79 -22.24
N GLU A 301 11.79 16.74 -21.20
CA GLU A 301 11.36 17.93 -20.46
C GLU A 301 11.58 17.80 -18.93
N PRO A 302 12.52 18.56 -18.34
CA PRO A 302 12.81 18.49 -16.89
C PRO A 302 11.70 19.00 -15.96
N SER A 303 10.73 19.79 -16.45
CA SER A 303 9.53 20.16 -15.67
C SER A 303 8.60 18.96 -15.53
N PHE A 304 8.15 18.39 -16.66
CA PHE A 304 7.39 17.15 -16.72
C PHE A 304 8.04 16.00 -15.91
N ALA A 305 9.36 15.83 -16.02
CA ALA A 305 10.08 14.77 -15.28
C ALA A 305 9.94 14.86 -13.75
N ARG A 306 9.93 16.09 -13.21
CA ARG A 306 9.77 16.33 -11.76
C ARG A 306 8.34 16.14 -11.29
N GLN A 307 7.36 16.56 -12.10
CA GLN A 307 5.94 16.30 -11.82
C GLN A 307 5.65 14.79 -11.79
N ALA A 308 6.04 14.09 -12.86
CA ALA A 308 5.89 12.64 -12.97
C ALA A 308 6.52 11.89 -11.80
N LEU A 309 7.74 12.27 -11.39
CA LEU A 309 8.44 11.65 -10.27
C LEU A 309 7.78 11.92 -8.91
N ARG A 310 7.32 13.14 -8.63
CA ARG A 310 6.55 13.46 -7.41
C ARG A 310 5.24 12.65 -7.36
N GLY A 311 4.48 12.68 -8.44
CA GLY A 311 3.20 11.99 -8.55
C GLY A 311 3.32 10.46 -8.42
N HIS A 312 4.24 9.83 -9.13
CA HIS A 312 4.45 8.38 -9.01
C HIS A 312 5.03 7.95 -7.66
N VAL A 313 5.81 8.79 -6.97
CA VAL A 313 6.18 8.52 -5.56
C VAL A 313 4.95 8.50 -4.67
N ARG A 314 4.08 9.50 -4.80
CA ARG A 314 2.84 9.59 -4.04
C ARG A 314 1.94 8.38 -4.33
N ALA A 315 1.71 8.06 -5.60
CA ALA A 315 0.91 6.90 -6.01
C ALA A 315 1.50 5.57 -5.48
N PHE A 316 2.82 5.41 -5.45
CA PHE A 316 3.46 4.24 -4.85
C PHE A 316 3.19 4.14 -3.34
N ALA A 317 3.27 5.26 -2.61
CA ALA A 317 2.93 5.28 -1.19
C ALA A 317 1.44 5.01 -0.94
N GLU A 318 0.55 5.57 -1.76
CA GLU A 318 -0.91 5.35 -1.69
C GLU A 318 -1.27 3.88 -1.97
N LEU A 319 -0.58 3.22 -2.91
CA LEU A 319 -0.73 1.77 -3.16
C LEU A 319 -0.28 0.92 -1.97
N ARG A 320 0.86 1.26 -1.34
CA ARG A 320 1.33 0.55 -0.11
C ARG A 320 0.36 0.76 1.06
N ALA A 321 -0.15 1.97 1.23
CA ALA A 321 -1.18 2.28 2.24
C ALA A 321 -2.47 1.48 2.01
N LEU A 322 -2.93 1.40 0.76
CA LEU A 322 -4.10 0.62 0.35
C LEU A 322 -3.91 -0.89 0.59
N ALA A 323 -2.74 -1.44 0.28
CA ALA A 323 -2.41 -2.85 0.57
C ALA A 323 -2.40 -3.14 2.09
N VAL A 324 -1.83 -2.22 2.91
CA VAL A 324 -1.89 -2.33 4.37
C VAL A 324 -3.33 -2.28 4.88
N ARG A 325 -4.20 -1.44 4.29
CA ARG A 325 -5.62 -1.37 4.66
C ARG A 325 -6.33 -2.70 4.44
N ARG A 326 -6.22 -3.28 3.23
CA ARG A 326 -6.87 -4.57 2.92
C ARG A 326 -6.37 -5.72 3.78
N ASN A 327 -5.09 -5.72 4.16
CA ASN A 327 -4.58 -6.69 5.14
C ASN A 327 -5.33 -6.55 6.48
N ILE A 328 -5.46 -5.34 7.03
CA ILE A 328 -6.17 -5.06 8.30
C ILE A 328 -7.66 -5.42 8.20
N GLU A 329 -8.34 -5.04 7.11
CA GLU A 329 -9.74 -5.39 6.85
C GLU A 329 -9.93 -6.92 6.82
N SER A 330 -9.01 -7.67 6.18
CA SER A 330 -9.06 -9.14 6.14
C SER A 330 -8.88 -9.80 7.51
N PHE A 331 -8.15 -9.17 8.45
CA PHE A 331 -8.04 -9.65 9.83
C PHE A 331 -9.34 -9.38 10.63
N SER A 332 -9.99 -8.24 10.45
CA SER A 332 -11.28 -7.93 11.13
C SER A 332 -12.40 -8.88 10.67
N ILE A 333 -12.47 -9.20 9.38
CA ILE A 333 -13.43 -10.19 8.84
C ILE A 333 -13.20 -11.59 9.44
N ARG A 334 -11.96 -12.01 9.66
CA ARG A 334 -11.64 -13.29 10.32
C ARG A 334 -12.00 -13.27 11.81
N SER A 335 -11.59 -12.22 12.53
CA SER A 335 -11.91 -12.02 13.96
C SER A 335 -13.43 -12.10 14.23
N THR A 336 -14.24 -11.45 13.37
CA THR A 336 -15.71 -11.44 13.49
C THR A 336 -16.38 -12.73 13.00
N ALA A 337 -15.73 -13.54 12.17
CA ALA A 337 -16.19 -14.88 11.82
C ALA A 337 -15.88 -15.91 12.93
N GLU A 338 -14.66 -15.89 13.48
CA GLU A 338 -14.24 -16.76 14.58
C GLU A 338 -15.01 -16.44 15.88
N SER A 339 -15.36 -15.17 16.11
CA SER A 339 -16.22 -14.74 17.22
C SER A 339 -17.72 -15.09 17.04
N ARG A 340 -18.10 -15.77 15.96
CA ARG A 340 -19.50 -16.14 15.65
C ARG A 340 -19.77 -17.65 15.58
N THR A 341 -18.77 -18.50 15.81
CA THR A 341 -18.92 -19.96 15.76
C THR A 341 -19.00 -20.66 17.13
N THR A 342 -18.96 -19.90 18.24
CA THR A 342 -18.89 -20.44 19.61
C THR A 342 -20.23 -20.49 20.37
N THR A 343 -21.37 -20.62 19.68
CA THR A 343 -22.69 -20.83 20.32
C THR A 343 -23.57 -21.84 19.58
N SER A 344 -23.18 -23.13 19.56
CA SER A 344 -24.13 -24.26 19.37
C SER A 344 -23.49 -25.64 19.63
N ASP A 345 -23.07 -25.94 20.87
CA ASP A 345 -23.40 -27.26 21.44
C ASP A 345 -23.29 -27.25 22.98
N ALA A 346 -24.44 -27.09 23.64
CA ALA A 346 -24.59 -27.38 25.07
C ALA A 346 -25.16 -28.79 25.21
N GLY A 347 -24.42 -29.78 24.69
CA GLY A 347 -24.79 -31.19 24.72
C GLY A 347 -24.75 -31.74 26.14
N ASP A 348 -25.92 -31.81 26.79
CA ASP A 348 -26.07 -32.21 28.19
C ASP A 348 -25.79 -33.71 28.40
N ILE A 349 -24.56 -34.04 28.82
CA ILE A 349 -24.17 -35.37 29.27
C ILE A 349 -23.58 -35.26 30.68
N SER A 350 -24.45 -35.36 31.68
CA SER A 350 -24.09 -35.37 33.09
C SER A 350 -23.26 -36.62 33.48
N LEU A 351 -22.34 -36.46 34.43
CA LEU A 351 -21.52 -37.55 34.95
C LEU A 351 -22.36 -38.56 35.74
N ALA A 352 -22.40 -39.81 35.27
CA ALA A 352 -22.89 -40.96 36.03
C ALA A 352 -21.70 -41.84 36.47
N THR A 353 -21.14 -41.49 37.63
CA THR A 353 -20.30 -42.29 38.55
C THR A 353 -19.86 -43.71 38.14
N SER A 354 -18.55 -43.94 38.15
CA SER A 354 -17.94 -45.27 38.24
C SER A 354 -18.21 -45.96 39.58
N ALA A 355 -18.70 -47.20 39.56
CA ALA A 355 -18.67 -48.14 40.68
C ALA A 355 -18.69 -49.60 40.17
N ASP A 356 -18.11 -50.49 40.98
CA ASP A 356 -17.68 -51.86 40.68
C ASP A 356 -18.71 -52.83 40.08
N MET A 357 -18.22 -53.83 39.30
CA MET A 357 -18.45 -55.26 39.60
C MET A 357 -17.45 -56.19 38.88
N ASP A 358 -17.35 -57.43 39.38
CA ASP A 358 -16.24 -58.39 39.20
C ASP A 358 -16.31 -59.37 38.00
N GLN A 359 -15.11 -59.76 37.50
CA GLN A 359 -14.69 -61.08 36.95
C GLN A 359 -15.46 -61.63 35.69
N VAL A 360 -14.92 -62.47 34.78
CA VAL A 360 -14.03 -63.65 34.87
C VAL A 360 -13.23 -63.89 33.54
N GLU A 361 -11.89 -63.97 33.65
CA GLU A 361 -10.91 -65.00 33.16
C GLU A 361 -11.03 -65.81 31.82
N VAL A 362 -9.82 -66.16 31.26
CA VAL A 362 -9.41 -67.36 30.44
C VAL A 362 -9.04 -67.20 28.93
N ALA A 363 -7.84 -67.73 28.57
CA ALA A 363 -7.24 -68.11 27.25
C ALA A 363 -7.00 -67.02 26.17
N GLU A 364 -5.82 -66.83 25.55
CA GLU A 364 -4.82 -67.71 24.88
C GLU A 364 -5.24 -68.23 23.48
N ASP A 365 -4.52 -67.84 22.40
CA ASP A 365 -3.48 -68.68 21.77
C ASP A 365 -2.63 -67.96 20.66
N ARG A 366 -1.38 -68.43 20.48
CA ARG A 366 -0.44 -68.43 19.31
C ARG A 366 -0.20 -67.25 18.34
N LEU A 367 1.08 -66.85 18.28
CA LEU A 367 1.86 -66.54 17.05
C LEU A 367 2.52 -67.83 16.50
N PRO A 368 2.90 -67.93 15.21
CA PRO A 368 4.24 -67.50 14.68
C PRO A 368 4.09 -66.64 13.38
N ALA A 369 5.07 -65.88 12.85
CA ALA A 369 6.45 -66.17 12.43
C ALA A 369 6.55 -67.18 11.23
N THR A 370 7.44 -67.07 10.25
CA THR A 370 8.50 -66.07 9.91
C THR A 370 8.14 -65.38 8.54
N ASP A 371 8.98 -64.88 7.61
CA ASP A 371 10.44 -64.82 7.40
C ASP A 371 10.86 -63.70 6.40
N ALA A 372 12.16 -63.57 6.12
CA ALA A 372 12.74 -62.75 5.04
C ALA A 372 13.91 -63.46 4.33
N PRO A 373 14.28 -63.08 3.10
CA PRO A 373 15.53 -62.33 2.91
C PRO A 373 15.41 -61.22 1.82
N ALA A 374 16.16 -60.11 1.81
CA ALA A 374 17.53 -59.77 2.24
C ALA A 374 18.66 -60.12 1.24
N ALA A 375 18.94 -59.20 0.29
CA ALA A 375 20.26 -58.98 -0.32
C ALA A 375 20.33 -57.57 -0.97
N ASN A 376 21.52 -56.99 -1.08
CA ASN A 376 21.84 -55.64 -1.60
C ASN A 376 23.24 -55.68 -2.27
N PRO A 377 23.98 -54.56 -2.43
CA PRO A 377 23.93 -53.49 -3.43
C PRO A 377 24.93 -53.67 -4.61
N GLY A 378 24.94 -52.76 -5.60
CA GLY A 378 26.03 -52.67 -6.60
C GLY A 378 25.96 -51.46 -7.56
N GLN A 379 27.03 -50.65 -7.60
CA GLN A 379 27.31 -49.53 -8.53
C GLN A 379 28.55 -49.88 -9.40
N PRO A 380 29.07 -49.01 -10.31
CA PRO A 380 28.42 -48.24 -11.40
C PRO A 380 29.20 -48.34 -12.75
N GLN A 381 28.83 -47.53 -13.76
CA GLN A 381 29.66 -47.14 -14.94
C GLN A 381 30.00 -48.28 -15.94
N SER A 382 30.35 -48.04 -17.22
CA SER A 382 30.47 -46.80 -18.03
C SER A 382 30.20 -47.10 -19.52
N ASP A 383 29.79 -46.09 -20.28
CA ASP A 383 30.21 -45.82 -21.67
C ASP A 383 30.05 -44.30 -21.94
#